data_AF-A0ABD0P5L7-F1
#
_entry.id   AF-A0ABD0P5L7-F1
#
_cell.length_a   1.000
_cell.length_b   1.000
_cell.length_c   1.000
_cell.angle_alpha   90.00
_cell.angle_beta   90.00
_cell.angle_gamma   90.00
#
_symmetry.space_group_name_H-M   'P 1'
#
loop_
_entity.id
_entity.type
_entity.pdbx_description
1 polymer ?
#
loop_
_entity_poly.entity_id
_entity_poly.type
_entity_poly.pdbx_seq_one_letter_code
_entity_poly.pdbx_strand_id
1 'polypeptide(L)'
;MCDMGGLDNLVANTAYLKAQSLDDREMRKRRRSLILPQLENCAEVRATTPKDFEDICEQQPIGKTCFRQFLLASSPEYLAAAEFLDELNDWNLAEAGAKDKARQNIINKFCKADSKSFMAYLTEDVAEKCKAVSEKDFEVVMMGQVKEATQEFLRGKPFTEYQTSPFFDRFVQWKQFEKQPISDKYFYEFRTLGKGGFGE
;
A
#
# COMPACT_ATOMS: atom_id res chain seq x y z
N MET A 1 -25.44 -30.81 -40.20
CA MET A 1 -25.07 -30.63 -38.78
C MET A 1 -24.34 -29.31 -38.68
N CYS A 2 -24.93 -28.30 -38.05
CA CYS A 2 -24.24 -27.03 -37.79
C CYS A 2 -23.10 -27.29 -36.81
N ASP A 3 -21.91 -26.76 -37.12
CA ASP A 3 -20.72 -26.85 -36.27
C ASP A 3 -20.90 -25.97 -35.02
N MET A 4 -21.61 -26.53 -34.03
CA MET A 4 -21.91 -25.87 -32.75
C MET A 4 -20.63 -25.50 -31.99
N GLY A 5 -19.55 -26.28 -32.14
CA GLY A 5 -18.27 -26.03 -31.46
C GLY A 5 -17.56 -24.77 -31.97
N GLY A 6 -17.67 -24.45 -33.25
CA GLY A 6 -17.16 -23.18 -33.80
C GLY A 6 -17.93 -21.95 -33.28
N LEU A 7 -19.25 -22.09 -33.13
CA LEU A 7 -20.12 -21.02 -32.64
C LEU A 7 -19.92 -20.76 -31.14
N ASP A 8 -19.81 -21.80 -30.33
CA ASP A 8 -19.55 -21.70 -28.88
C ASP A 8 -18.20 -21.02 -28.59
N ASN A 9 -17.15 -21.38 -29.35
CA ASN A 9 -15.85 -20.73 -29.23
C ASN A 9 -15.88 -19.24 -29.62
N LEU A 10 -16.61 -18.88 -30.66
CA LEU A 10 -16.76 -17.48 -31.07
C LEU A 10 -17.48 -16.65 -30.00
N VAL A 11 -18.55 -17.20 -29.42
CA VAL A 11 -19.30 -16.57 -28.33
C VAL A 11 -18.42 -16.37 -27.10
N ALA A 12 -17.70 -17.42 -26.67
CA ALA A 12 -16.81 -17.38 -25.53
C ALA A 12 -15.66 -16.36 -25.70
N ASN A 13 -15.06 -16.29 -26.89
CA ASN A 13 -14.01 -15.31 -27.21
C ASN A 13 -14.53 -13.87 -27.18
N THR A 14 -15.71 -13.65 -27.74
CA THR A 14 -16.32 -12.32 -27.78
C THR A 14 -16.67 -11.85 -26.36
N ALA A 15 -17.21 -12.75 -25.53
CA ALA A 15 -17.49 -12.47 -24.12
C ALA A 15 -16.20 -12.15 -23.33
N TYR A 16 -15.13 -12.90 -23.56
CA TYR A 16 -13.82 -12.68 -22.93
C TYR A 16 -13.21 -11.32 -23.29
N LEU A 17 -13.16 -10.97 -24.58
CA LEU A 17 -12.65 -9.67 -25.03
C LEU A 17 -13.47 -8.49 -24.48
N LYS A 18 -14.80 -8.67 -24.41
CA LYS A 18 -15.68 -7.69 -23.78
C LYS A 18 -15.41 -7.55 -22.28
N ALA A 19 -15.09 -8.64 -21.58
CA ALA A 19 -14.73 -8.61 -20.16
C ALA A 19 -13.39 -7.90 -19.90
N GLN A 20 -12.42 -8.00 -20.83
CA GLN A 20 -11.14 -7.29 -20.73
C GLN A 20 -11.27 -5.77 -20.95
N SER A 21 -12.30 -5.34 -21.66
CA SER A 21 -12.57 -3.94 -22.02
C SER A 21 -13.64 -3.30 -21.14
N LEU A 22 -13.96 -3.91 -19.99
CA LEU A 22 -14.94 -3.35 -19.06
C LEU A 22 -14.49 -1.98 -18.56
N ASP A 23 -15.40 -1.01 -18.66
CA ASP A 23 -15.17 0.30 -18.09
C ASP A 23 -15.37 0.30 -16.56
N ASP A 24 -14.89 1.36 -15.90
CA ASP A 24 -15.02 1.54 -14.46
C ASP A 24 -16.48 1.52 -13.99
N ARG A 25 -17.42 1.94 -14.84
CA ARG A 25 -18.84 2.02 -14.50
C ARG A 25 -19.44 0.63 -14.38
N GLU A 26 -19.10 -0.27 -15.27
CA GLU A 26 -19.55 -1.64 -15.31
C GLU A 26 -18.85 -2.48 -14.24
N MET A 27 -17.56 -2.25 -13.98
CA MET A 27 -16.87 -2.81 -12.81
C MET A 27 -17.53 -2.39 -11.50
N ARG A 28 -17.85 -1.11 -11.32
CA ARG A 28 -18.55 -0.64 -10.11
C ARG A 28 -19.91 -1.30 -9.94
N LYS A 29 -20.68 -1.51 -11.01
CA LYS A 29 -21.96 -2.23 -10.94
C LYS A 29 -21.78 -3.66 -10.43
N ARG A 30 -20.76 -4.38 -10.92
CA ARG A 30 -20.44 -5.75 -10.48
C ARG A 30 -19.98 -5.81 -9.02
N ARG A 31 -19.32 -4.76 -8.54
CA ARG A 31 -18.80 -4.65 -7.15
C ARG A 31 -19.81 -4.09 -6.14
N ARG A 32 -21.06 -3.78 -6.54
CA ARG A 32 -22.09 -3.20 -5.64
C ARG A 32 -22.45 -4.10 -4.46
N SER A 33 -22.21 -5.40 -4.55
CA SER A 33 -22.43 -6.36 -3.47
C SER A 33 -21.30 -6.43 -2.45
N LEU A 34 -20.17 -5.75 -2.69
CA LEU A 34 -19.02 -5.75 -1.78
C LEU A 34 -19.28 -4.75 -0.65
N ILE A 35 -19.98 -5.21 0.39
CA ILE A 35 -20.25 -4.44 1.60
C ILE A 35 -19.34 -4.97 2.71
N LEU A 36 -18.61 -4.05 3.34
CA LEU A 36 -17.76 -4.41 4.47
C LEU A 36 -18.61 -4.82 5.68
N PRO A 37 -18.18 -5.84 6.44
CA PRO A 37 -18.88 -6.27 7.64
C PRO A 37 -18.90 -5.16 8.69
N GLN A 38 -19.94 -5.15 9.53
CA GLN A 38 -20.00 -4.25 10.69
C GLN A 38 -18.89 -4.58 11.70
N LEU A 39 -18.47 -3.57 12.47
CA LEU A 39 -17.36 -3.71 13.42
C LEU A 39 -17.62 -4.75 14.51
N GLU A 40 -18.87 -4.93 14.91
CA GLU A 40 -19.31 -5.95 15.88
C GLU A 40 -18.93 -7.36 15.42
N ASN A 41 -19.02 -7.62 14.10
CA ASN A 41 -18.67 -8.91 13.49
C ASN A 41 -17.16 -9.08 13.25
N CYS A 42 -16.35 -8.12 13.67
CA CYS A 42 -14.91 -8.09 13.43
C CYS A 42 -14.07 -8.36 14.69
N ALA A 43 -14.70 -8.61 15.85
CA ALA A 43 -14.01 -8.74 17.13
C ALA A 43 -12.99 -9.90 17.16
N GLU A 44 -13.37 -11.07 16.64
CA GLU A 44 -12.48 -12.24 16.57
C GLU A 44 -11.27 -12.00 15.66
N VAL A 45 -11.50 -11.38 14.49
CA VAL A 45 -10.40 -11.02 13.58
C VAL A 45 -9.49 -10.01 14.24
N ARG A 46 -10.03 -8.97 14.89
CA ARG A 46 -9.21 -8.00 15.62
C ARG A 46 -8.31 -8.67 16.66
N ALA A 47 -8.82 -9.69 17.36
CA ALA A 47 -8.06 -10.40 18.39
C ALA A 47 -6.99 -11.33 17.81
N THR A 48 -7.23 -11.91 16.64
CA THR A 48 -6.33 -12.89 16.00
C THR A 48 -5.36 -12.29 14.99
N THR A 49 -5.59 -11.05 14.53
CA THR A 49 -4.70 -10.36 13.60
C THR A 49 -3.33 -10.13 14.26
N PRO A 50 -2.23 -10.66 13.67
CA PRO A 50 -0.88 -10.37 14.13
C PRO A 50 -0.62 -8.87 14.14
N LYS A 51 0.03 -8.37 15.19
CA LYS A 51 0.35 -6.95 15.36
C LYS A 51 1.77 -6.64 14.88
N ASP A 52 2.11 -7.19 13.71
CA ASP A 52 3.41 -7.02 13.08
C ASP A 52 3.35 -5.83 12.11
N PHE A 53 4.31 -4.90 12.22
CA PHE A 53 4.30 -3.68 11.41
C PHE A 53 4.61 -3.98 9.94
N GLU A 54 5.62 -4.80 9.68
CA GLU A 54 6.04 -5.18 8.34
C GLU A 54 4.89 -5.86 7.58
N ASP A 55 4.24 -6.84 8.21
CA ASP A 55 3.11 -7.54 7.63
C ASP A 55 1.95 -6.59 7.30
N ILE A 56 1.50 -5.80 8.29
CA ILE A 56 0.30 -4.96 8.13
C ILE A 56 0.57 -3.73 7.26
N CYS A 57 1.64 -2.99 7.54
CA CYS A 57 1.86 -1.65 7.01
C CYS A 57 2.80 -1.61 5.80
N GLU A 58 3.59 -2.66 5.53
CA GLU A 58 4.49 -2.71 4.38
C GLU A 58 4.06 -3.74 3.33
N GLN A 59 3.76 -4.97 3.74
CA GLN A 59 3.47 -6.08 2.83
C GLN A 59 2.02 -6.09 2.34
N GLN A 60 1.05 -5.82 3.22
CA GLN A 60 -0.36 -5.81 2.87
C GLN A 60 -0.79 -4.47 2.25
N PRO A 61 -1.22 -4.40 0.97
CA PRO A 61 -1.51 -3.13 0.30
C PRO A 61 -2.65 -2.33 0.96
N ILE A 62 -3.69 -3.01 1.44
CA ILE A 62 -4.81 -2.37 2.13
C ILE A 62 -4.37 -1.83 3.50
N GLY A 63 -3.56 -2.60 4.24
CA GLY A 63 -3.04 -2.19 5.54
C GLY A 63 -2.10 -1.00 5.40
N LYS A 64 -1.16 -1.05 4.45
CA LYS A 64 -0.32 0.09 4.04
C LYS A 64 -1.14 1.34 3.72
N THR A 65 -2.21 1.19 2.93
CA THR A 65 -3.08 2.32 2.56
C THR A 65 -3.82 2.90 3.77
N CYS A 66 -4.38 2.06 4.63
CA CYS A 66 -5.07 2.51 5.85
C CYS A 66 -4.10 3.21 6.81
N PHE A 67 -2.87 2.69 6.96
CA PHE A 67 -1.84 3.32 7.77
C PHE A 67 -1.43 4.68 7.20
N ARG A 68 -1.24 4.79 5.88
CA ARG A 68 -0.95 6.08 5.21
C ARG A 68 -2.05 7.11 5.44
N GLN A 69 -3.32 6.71 5.35
CA GLN A 69 -4.45 7.59 5.66
C GLN A 69 -4.45 8.04 7.13
N PHE A 70 -4.10 7.15 8.05
CA PHE A 70 -3.92 7.50 9.46
C PHE A 70 -2.80 8.53 9.66
N LEU A 71 -1.62 8.33 9.08
CA LEU A 71 -0.49 9.25 9.21
C LEU A 71 -0.84 10.65 8.69
N LEU A 72 -1.54 10.74 7.55
CA LEU A 72 -2.03 11.99 6.97
C LEU A 72 -3.03 12.73 7.88
N ALA A 73 -3.90 11.98 8.56
CA ALA A 73 -4.96 12.55 9.38
C ALA A 73 -4.55 12.89 10.83
N SER A 74 -3.40 12.39 11.29
CA SER A 74 -3.04 12.42 12.72
C SER A 74 -2.14 13.60 13.10
N SER A 75 -0.91 13.67 12.56
CA SER A 75 0.04 14.72 12.92
C SER A 75 0.94 15.13 11.76
N PRO A 76 1.40 16.39 11.70
CA PRO A 76 2.36 16.83 10.69
C PRO A 76 3.68 16.05 10.74
N GLU A 77 4.07 15.57 11.92
CA GLU A 77 5.28 14.76 12.12
C GLU A 77 5.16 13.39 11.45
N TYR A 78 4.00 12.75 11.58
CA TYR A 78 3.71 11.45 10.96
C TYR A 78 3.63 11.57 9.44
N LEU A 79 3.02 12.65 8.96
CA LEU A 79 3.01 12.98 7.54
C LEU A 79 4.41 13.22 7.01
N ALA A 80 5.26 13.97 7.72
CA ALA A 80 6.63 14.23 7.29
C ALA A 80 7.46 12.93 7.20
N ALA A 81 7.32 12.00 8.15
CA ALA A 81 7.95 10.68 8.09
C ALA A 81 7.49 9.85 6.89
N ALA A 82 6.18 9.84 6.63
CA ALA A 82 5.58 9.19 5.47
C ALA A 82 6.11 9.76 4.14
N GLU A 83 6.07 11.07 3.98
CA GLU A 83 6.51 11.77 2.76
C GLU A 83 8.02 11.59 2.53
N PHE A 84 8.83 11.63 3.59
CA PHE A 84 10.27 11.39 3.48
C PHE A 84 10.56 10.02 2.87
N LEU A 85 9.92 8.96 3.37
CA LEU A 85 10.13 7.61 2.83
C LEU A 85 9.66 7.48 1.38
N ASP A 86 8.57 8.16 1.01
CA ASP A 86 8.09 8.16 -0.37
C ASP A 86 9.07 8.88 -1.30
N GLU A 87 9.47 10.10 -0.96
CA GLU A 87 10.43 10.88 -1.75
C GLU A 87 11.79 10.20 -1.83
N LEU A 88 12.25 9.54 -0.76
CA LEU A 88 13.49 8.78 -0.75
C LEU A 88 13.41 7.54 -1.67
N ASN A 89 12.29 6.82 -1.66
CA ASN A 89 12.07 5.70 -2.57
C ASN A 89 12.00 6.17 -4.04
N ASP A 90 11.30 7.27 -4.30
CA ASP A 90 11.20 7.88 -5.63
C ASP A 90 12.59 8.32 -6.12
N TRP A 91 13.40 8.93 -5.25
CA TRP A 91 14.79 9.28 -5.57
C TRP A 91 15.64 8.04 -5.87
N ASN A 92 15.48 6.94 -5.13
CA ASN A 92 16.23 5.71 -5.36
C ASN A 92 15.91 5.09 -6.73
N LEU A 93 14.64 5.15 -7.14
CA LEU A 93 14.13 4.64 -8.42
C LEU A 93 14.31 5.61 -9.60
N ALA A 94 14.58 6.88 -9.34
CA ALA A 94 14.72 7.89 -10.38
C ALA A 94 15.93 7.64 -11.29
N GLU A 95 15.83 8.07 -12.55
CA GLU A 95 16.95 8.08 -13.49
C GLU A 95 17.99 9.17 -13.12
N ALA A 96 19.23 9.01 -13.57
CA ALA A 96 20.36 9.87 -13.20
C ALA A 96 20.07 11.38 -13.38
N GLY A 97 19.36 11.77 -14.45
CA GLY A 97 19.03 13.17 -14.72
C GLY A 97 18.04 13.82 -13.73
N ALA A 98 17.25 13.03 -13.00
CA ALA A 98 16.29 13.51 -12.01
C ALA A 98 16.78 13.40 -10.56
N LYS A 99 17.79 12.55 -10.30
CA LYS A 99 18.31 12.28 -8.96
C LYS A 99 18.87 13.52 -8.25
N ASP A 100 19.58 14.40 -8.95
CA ASP A 100 20.19 15.58 -8.34
C ASP A 100 19.14 16.55 -7.78
N LYS A 101 18.09 16.81 -8.58
CA LYS A 101 16.98 17.68 -8.17
C LYS A 101 16.18 17.05 -7.02
N ALA A 102 15.88 15.76 -7.10
CA ALA A 102 15.16 15.05 -6.05
C ALA A 102 15.97 15.03 -4.73
N ARG A 103 17.29 14.82 -4.80
CA ARG A 103 18.19 14.93 -3.64
C ARG A 103 18.12 16.31 -2.99
N GLN A 104 18.25 17.38 -3.77
CA GLN A 104 18.20 18.74 -3.24
C GLN A 104 16.84 19.05 -2.60
N ASN A 105 15.74 18.56 -3.18
CA ASN A 105 14.41 18.69 -2.60
C ASN A 105 14.32 18.01 -1.22
N ILE A 106 14.79 16.75 -1.11
CA ILE A 106 14.79 16.00 0.15
C ILE A 106 15.59 16.73 1.24
N ILE A 107 16.82 17.18 0.93
CA ILE A 107 17.66 17.91 1.90
C ILE A 107 16.96 19.19 2.35
N ASN A 108 16.43 19.98 1.41
CA ASN A 108 15.78 21.25 1.72
C ASN A 108 14.49 21.07 2.53
N LYS A 109 13.73 20.02 2.25
CA LYS A 109 12.42 19.77 2.87
C LYS A 109 12.55 19.12 4.25
N PHE A 110 13.45 18.17 4.43
CA PHE A 110 13.46 17.33 5.64
C PHE A 110 14.63 17.61 6.61
N CYS A 111 15.77 18.14 6.14
CA CYS A 111 16.95 18.35 7.00
C CYS A 111 17.16 19.80 7.45
N LYS A 112 16.42 20.77 6.93
CA LYS A 112 16.48 22.17 7.39
C LYS A 112 15.56 22.40 8.59
N ALA A 113 16.12 22.95 9.68
CA ALA A 113 15.37 23.21 10.91
C ALA A 113 14.19 24.19 10.74
N ASP A 114 14.29 25.10 9.77
CA ASP A 114 13.22 26.06 9.45
C ASP A 114 12.08 25.46 8.59
N SER A 115 12.22 24.20 8.16
CA SER A 115 11.21 23.53 7.35
C SER A 115 10.05 23.02 8.21
N LYS A 116 8.83 23.12 7.68
CA LYS A 116 7.62 22.56 8.31
C LYS A 116 7.63 21.03 8.38
N SER A 117 8.41 20.39 7.52
CA SER A 117 8.57 18.92 7.46
C SER A 117 9.89 18.47 8.08
N PHE A 118 10.53 19.30 8.92
CA PHE A 118 11.75 18.91 9.61
C PHE A 118 11.53 17.66 10.46
N MET A 119 12.45 16.70 10.35
CA MET A 119 12.35 15.40 11.01
C MET A 119 12.72 15.48 12.50
N ALA A 120 11.86 16.13 13.28
CA ALA A 120 12.05 16.33 14.72
C ALA A 120 12.00 15.05 15.56
N TYR A 121 11.47 13.96 15.01
CA TYR A 121 11.40 12.64 15.65
C TYR A 121 12.75 11.89 15.67
N LEU A 122 13.75 12.37 14.94
CA LEU A 122 15.07 11.72 14.92
C LEU A 122 15.80 11.92 16.24
N THR A 123 16.56 10.92 16.66
CA THR A 123 17.49 11.02 17.79
C THR A 123 18.56 12.08 17.49
N GLU A 124 19.12 12.68 18.54
CA GLU A 124 20.04 13.82 18.43
C GLU A 124 21.23 13.54 17.49
N ASP A 125 21.78 12.32 17.55
CA ASP A 125 22.90 11.87 16.72
C ASP A 125 22.54 11.73 15.22
N VAL A 126 21.35 11.21 14.90
CA VAL A 126 20.87 11.06 13.51
C VAL A 126 20.41 12.41 12.97
N ALA A 127 19.81 13.25 13.81
CA ALA A 127 19.38 14.60 13.47
C ALA A 127 20.57 15.49 13.11
N GLU A 128 21.68 15.43 13.84
CA GLU A 128 22.92 16.15 13.50
C GLU A 128 23.47 15.74 12.14
N LYS A 129 23.48 14.44 11.83
CA LYS A 129 23.95 13.93 10.54
C LYS A 129 23.04 14.31 9.37
N CYS A 130 21.72 14.31 9.58
CA CYS A 130 20.77 14.83 8.59
C CYS A 130 21.00 16.32 8.35
N LYS A 131 21.17 17.14 9.40
CA LYS A 131 21.47 18.58 9.23
C LYS A 131 22.79 18.84 8.49
N ALA A 132 23.80 18.01 8.72
CA ALA A 132 25.12 18.14 8.10
C ALA A 132 25.25 17.42 6.74
N VAL A 133 24.17 16.82 6.23
CA VAL A 133 24.23 15.99 5.03
C VAL A 133 24.71 16.78 3.81
N SER A 134 25.72 16.24 3.12
CA SER A 134 26.26 16.80 1.89
C SER A 134 25.81 15.98 0.68
N GLU A 135 25.99 16.52 -0.53
CA GLU A 135 25.70 15.80 -1.78
C GLU A 135 26.45 14.47 -1.91
N LYS A 136 27.67 14.38 -1.33
CA LYS A 136 28.54 13.20 -1.43
C LYS A 136 28.12 12.08 -0.48
N ASP A 137 27.61 12.44 0.69
CA ASP A 137 27.28 11.48 1.75
C ASP A 137 25.77 11.20 1.80
N PHE A 138 24.97 11.87 0.97
CA PHE A 138 23.51 11.79 0.94
C PHE A 138 23.00 10.36 0.88
N GLU A 139 23.48 9.56 -0.08
CA GLU A 139 22.99 8.20 -0.27
C GLU A 139 23.23 7.35 0.97
N VAL A 140 24.45 7.40 1.53
CA VAL A 140 24.83 6.61 2.70
C VAL A 140 24.04 7.03 3.95
N VAL A 141 23.91 8.34 4.19
CA VAL A 141 23.22 8.88 5.36
C VAL A 141 21.71 8.64 5.26
N MET A 142 21.11 8.95 4.12
CA MET A 142 19.65 8.90 3.94
C MET A 142 19.13 7.47 3.80
N MET A 143 19.78 6.63 2.99
CA MET A 143 19.36 5.23 2.80
C MET A 143 19.76 4.32 3.96
N GLY A 144 20.72 4.75 4.78
CA GLY A 144 21.12 4.06 6.00
C GLY A 144 20.38 4.61 7.23
N GLN A 145 21.10 5.43 8.01
CA GLN A 145 20.70 5.79 9.37
C GLN A 145 19.36 6.55 9.44
N VAL A 146 19.11 7.48 8.51
CA VAL A 146 17.88 8.29 8.55
C VAL A 146 16.65 7.45 8.17
N LYS A 147 16.76 6.61 7.13
CA LYS A 147 15.69 5.69 6.73
C LYS A 147 15.37 4.71 7.86
N GLU A 148 16.38 4.10 8.45
CA GLU A 148 16.21 3.13 9.54
C GLU A 148 15.55 3.78 10.77
N ALA A 149 16.04 4.95 11.20
CA ALA A 149 15.44 5.70 12.30
C ALA A 149 14.00 6.12 12.01
N THR A 150 13.68 6.48 10.76
CA THR A 150 12.30 6.82 10.36
C THR A 150 11.38 5.60 10.39
N GLN A 151 11.86 4.45 9.93
CA GLN A 151 11.08 3.20 10.00
C GLN A 151 10.87 2.77 11.46
N GLU A 152 11.90 2.88 12.31
CA GLU A 152 11.79 2.61 13.74
C GLU A 152 10.79 3.54 14.44
N PHE A 153 10.83 4.85 14.11
CA PHE A 153 9.83 5.79 14.58
C PHE A 153 8.42 5.36 14.19
N LEU A 154 8.17 5.02 12.92
CA LEU A 154 6.86 4.60 12.43
C LEU A 154 6.38 3.28 13.07
N ARG A 155 7.28 2.33 13.32
CA ARG A 155 7.01 1.06 14.02
C ARG A 155 6.61 1.24 15.48
N GLY A 156 7.07 2.32 16.11
CA GLY A 156 6.84 2.58 17.52
C GLY A 156 5.48 3.21 17.80
N LYS A 157 5.52 4.48 18.23
CA LYS A 157 4.33 5.22 18.67
C LYS A 157 3.24 5.35 17.57
N PRO A 158 3.56 5.74 16.31
CA PRO A 158 2.57 5.88 15.26
C PRO A 158 1.83 4.58 14.97
N PHE A 159 2.52 3.44 14.95
CA PHE A 159 1.87 2.14 14.76
C PHE A 159 0.97 1.75 15.93
N THR A 160 1.41 2.02 17.16
CA THR A 160 0.60 1.76 18.36
C THR A 160 -0.69 2.59 18.37
N GLU A 161 -0.59 3.87 18.04
CA GLU A 161 -1.75 4.76 17.91
C GLU A 161 -2.66 4.32 16.77
N TYR A 162 -2.09 3.94 15.62
CA TYR A 162 -2.83 3.39 14.49
C TYR A 162 -3.69 2.20 14.90
N GLN A 163 -3.16 1.24 15.65
CA GLN A 163 -3.91 0.05 16.11
C GLN A 163 -5.14 0.38 16.97
N THR A 164 -5.15 1.55 17.61
CA THR A 164 -6.28 2.05 18.40
C THR A 164 -7.22 2.97 17.62
N SER A 165 -6.86 3.31 16.38
CA SER A 165 -7.57 4.27 15.56
C SER A 165 -8.70 3.63 14.73
N PRO A 166 -9.68 4.44 14.27
CA PRO A 166 -10.71 3.99 13.33
C PRO A 166 -10.15 3.54 11.97
N PHE A 167 -8.91 3.90 11.62
CA PHE A 167 -8.27 3.44 10.39
C PHE A 167 -7.86 1.97 10.49
N PHE A 168 -7.43 1.52 11.68
CA PHE A 168 -7.17 0.11 11.91
C PHE A 168 -8.47 -0.68 11.99
N ASP A 169 -9.54 -0.11 12.54
CA ASP A 169 -10.89 -0.72 12.48
C ASP A 169 -11.29 -1.01 11.03
N ARG A 170 -11.04 -0.05 10.12
CA ARG A 170 -11.28 -0.23 8.68
C ARG A 170 -10.45 -1.37 8.09
N PHE A 171 -9.17 -1.46 8.44
CA PHE A 171 -8.32 -2.56 8.02
C PHE A 171 -8.84 -3.91 8.50
N VAL A 172 -9.28 -4.01 9.76
CA VAL A 172 -9.87 -5.23 10.32
C VAL A 172 -11.15 -5.62 9.58
N GLN A 173 -12.01 -4.66 9.21
CA GLN A 173 -13.18 -4.96 8.37
C GLN A 173 -12.78 -5.59 7.03
N TRP A 174 -11.70 -5.11 6.40
CA TRP A 174 -11.15 -5.72 5.20
C TRP A 174 -10.61 -7.12 5.45
N LYS A 175 -9.92 -7.36 6.58
CA LYS A 175 -9.46 -8.71 6.95
C LYS A 175 -10.61 -9.67 7.19
N GLN A 176 -11.70 -9.22 7.82
CA GLN A 176 -12.90 -10.04 7.97
C GLN A 176 -13.58 -10.32 6.63
N PHE A 177 -13.55 -9.36 5.71
CA PHE A 177 -14.07 -9.53 4.36
C PHE A 177 -13.21 -10.52 3.53
N GLU A 178 -11.89 -10.48 3.69
CA GLU A 178 -10.95 -11.40 3.05
C GLU A 178 -11.15 -12.86 3.51
N LYS A 179 -11.52 -13.07 4.78
CA LYS A 179 -11.80 -14.41 5.35
C LYS A 179 -13.12 -15.04 4.89
N GLN A 180 -13.94 -14.35 4.09
CA GLN A 180 -15.22 -14.90 3.64
C GLN A 180 -15.03 -16.15 2.77
N PRO A 181 -15.92 -17.14 2.88
CA PRO A 181 -15.84 -18.34 2.06
C PRO A 181 -16.03 -17.99 0.58
N ILE A 182 -15.10 -18.45 -0.23
CA ILE A 182 -15.11 -18.29 -1.69
C ILE A 182 -15.67 -19.56 -2.32
N SER A 183 -16.63 -19.39 -3.23
CA SER A 183 -17.15 -20.45 -4.09
C SER A 183 -17.20 -20.00 -5.55
N ASP A 184 -17.47 -20.94 -6.45
CA ASP A 184 -17.80 -20.75 -7.87
C ASP A 184 -18.68 -19.53 -8.18
N LYS A 185 -19.67 -19.22 -7.33
CA LYS A 185 -20.60 -18.09 -7.50
C LYS A 185 -19.95 -16.70 -7.63
N TYR A 186 -18.68 -16.54 -7.20
CA TYR A 186 -17.95 -15.28 -7.32
C TYR A 186 -17.15 -15.16 -8.61
N PHE A 187 -17.05 -16.23 -9.38
CA PHE A 187 -16.28 -16.28 -10.62
C PHE A 187 -17.21 -16.34 -11.84
N TYR A 188 -16.73 -15.76 -12.93
CA TYR A 188 -17.34 -15.91 -14.24
C TYR A 188 -16.37 -16.71 -15.10
N GLU A 189 -16.82 -17.86 -15.55
CA GLU A 189 -16.07 -18.67 -16.52
C GLU A 189 -16.35 -18.14 -17.92
N PHE A 190 -15.29 -17.94 -18.71
CA PHE A 190 -15.39 -17.40 -20.06
C PHE A 190 -15.00 -18.43 -21.10
N ARG A 191 -13.73 -18.83 -21.12
CA ARG A 191 -13.18 -19.80 -22.05
C ARG A 191 -12.02 -20.55 -21.44
N THR A 192 -11.79 -21.75 -21.95
CA THR A 192 -10.58 -22.52 -21.71
C THR A 192 -9.38 -21.84 -22.38
N LEU A 193 -8.28 -21.67 -21.64
CA LEU A 193 -7.04 -21.06 -22.13
C LEU A 193 -5.97 -22.10 -22.52
N GLY A 194 -6.00 -23.27 -21.88
CA GLY A 194 -5.09 -24.40 -22.12
C GLY A 194 -5.73 -25.71 -21.68
N LYS A 195 -4.97 -26.81 -21.71
CA LYS A 195 -5.35 -28.06 -21.03
C LYS A 195 -4.11 -28.63 -20.34
N GLY A 196 -4.25 -29.03 -19.08
CA GLY A 196 -3.21 -29.63 -18.25
C GLY A 196 -3.46 -31.09 -17.89
N GLY A 197 -2.60 -31.68 -17.07
CA GLY A 197 -2.68 -33.10 -16.69
C GLY A 197 -3.84 -33.47 -15.74
N PHE A 198 -4.40 -32.50 -15.01
CA PHE A 198 -5.47 -32.70 -14.03
C PHE A 198 -6.69 -31.79 -14.26
N GLY A 199 -6.77 -31.18 -15.44
CA GLY A 199 -7.83 -30.22 -15.74
C GLY A 199 -7.58 -29.43 -17.02
N GLU A 200 -8.40 -28.40 -17.19
CA GLU A 200 -8.30 -27.41 -18.25
C GLU A 200 -7.29 -26.32 -17.89
#